data_AF-A0A7Y2CWP0-F1
#
_entry.id   AF-A0A7Y2CWP0-F1
#
_cell.length_a   1.000
_cell.length_b   1.000
_cell.length_c   1.000
_cell.angle_alpha   90.00
_cell.angle_beta   90.00
_cell.angle_gamma   90.00
#
_symmetry.space_group_name_H-M   'P 1'
#
loop_
_entity.id
_entity.type
_entity.pdbx_description
1 polymer ?
#
loop_
_entity_poly.entity_id
_entity_poly.type
_entity_poly.pdbx_seq_one_letter_code
_entity_poly.pdbx_strand_id
1 'polypeptide(L)'
;MTEDLDNAADQAEFEKTMRARVKPQDIDGLISTSHVPNDDGTWSVVAIWESKEHAEVATPAIRKVWEELSTRLAGPPTIEVGGVTLREQL
;
A
#
# COMPACT_ATOMS: atom_id res chain seq x y z
N MET A 1 24.32 13.37 2.40
CA MET A 1 23.37 13.45 3.52
C MET A 1 22.21 12.57 3.18
N THR A 2 22.30 11.29 3.52
CA THR A 2 21.14 10.39 3.57
C THR A 2 20.50 10.67 4.92
N GLU A 3 19.41 11.42 4.92
CA GLU A 3 18.60 11.58 6.12
C GLU A 3 18.06 10.21 6.53
N ASP A 4 18.21 9.89 7.81
CA ASP A 4 17.86 8.61 8.44
C ASP A 4 16.38 8.29 8.26
N LEU A 5 16.03 7.61 7.16
CA LEU A 5 14.72 6.96 6.97
C LEU A 5 14.55 5.74 7.91
N ASP A 6 15.57 5.40 8.71
CA ASP A 6 15.60 4.30 9.66
C ASP A 6 15.03 4.66 11.04
N ASN A 7 14.61 5.90 11.26
CA ASN A 7 14.00 6.30 12.53
C ASN A 7 12.52 5.87 12.57
N ALA A 8 12.12 5.13 13.62
CA ALA A 8 10.78 4.58 13.78
C ALA A 8 9.65 5.64 13.76
N ALA A 9 9.95 6.91 14.06
CA ALA A 9 8.97 8.00 14.02
C ALA A 9 8.63 8.40 12.58
N ASP A 10 9.61 8.41 11.68
CA ASP A 10 9.39 8.75 10.27
C ASP A 10 8.58 7.66 9.55
N GLN A 11 8.82 6.39 9.92
CA GLN A 11 8.03 5.25 9.45
C GLN A 11 6.58 5.34 9.96
N ALA A 12 6.38 5.64 11.24
CA ALA A 12 5.03 5.81 11.82
C ALA A 12 4.26 6.99 11.21
N GLU A 13 4.95 8.10 10.88
CA GLU A 13 4.33 9.23 10.22
C GLU A 13 3.96 8.92 8.76
N PHE A 14 4.84 8.21 8.05
CA PHE A 14 4.55 7.73 6.70
C PHE A 14 3.33 6.81 6.70
N GLU A 15 3.25 5.86 7.64
CA GLU A 15 2.09 4.99 7.85
C GLU A 15 0.80 5.79 8.04
N LYS A 16 0.84 6.74 8.98
CA LYS A 16 -0.31 7.55 9.33
C LYS A 16 -0.80 8.35 8.13
N THR A 17 0.13 8.89 7.34
CA THR A 17 -0.18 9.64 6.11
C THR A 17 -0.83 8.75 5.06
N MET A 18 -0.29 7.55 4.85
CA MET A 18 -0.83 6.56 3.92
C MET A 18 -2.25 6.14 4.30
N ARG A 19 -2.47 5.75 5.56
CA ARG A 19 -3.80 5.37 6.08
C ARG A 19 -4.82 6.50 6.00
N ALA A 20 -4.38 7.75 6.13
CA ALA A 20 -5.27 8.91 6.02
C ALA A 20 -5.70 9.19 4.58
N ARG A 21 -4.87 8.84 3.58
CA ARG A 21 -5.12 9.11 2.15
C ARG A 21 -5.78 7.94 1.41
N VAL A 22 -5.59 6.71 1.88
CA VAL A 22 -6.19 5.50 1.29
C VAL A 22 -7.10 4.85 2.33
N LYS A 23 -8.34 5.32 2.42
CA LYS A 23 -9.34 4.79 3.34
C LYS A 23 -10.26 3.80 2.62
N PRO A 24 -10.43 2.57 3.13
CA PRO A 24 -11.33 1.58 2.53
C PRO A 24 -12.73 2.10 2.21
N GLN A 25 -13.32 2.85 3.14
CA GLN A 25 -14.66 3.43 2.99
C GLN A 25 -14.81 4.46 1.86
N ASP A 26 -13.71 5.01 1.35
CA ASP A 26 -13.70 6.03 0.30
C ASP A 26 -13.37 5.42 -1.08
N ILE A 27 -13.12 4.10 -1.14
CA ILE A 27 -12.68 3.40 -2.34
C ILE A 27 -13.60 2.20 -2.59
N ASP A 28 -14.35 2.27 -3.68
CA ASP A 28 -15.31 1.24 -4.07
C ASP A 28 -14.65 -0.14 -4.20
N GLY A 29 -15.27 -1.15 -3.61
CA GLY A 29 -14.78 -2.52 -3.57
C GLY A 29 -13.49 -2.78 -2.77
N LEU A 30 -12.94 -1.80 -2.04
CA LEU A 30 -11.81 -2.02 -1.12
C LEU A 30 -12.31 -2.55 0.23
N ILE A 31 -11.98 -3.80 0.54
CA ILE A 31 -12.41 -4.47 1.77
C ILE A 31 -11.50 -4.10 2.95
N SER A 32 -10.18 -4.15 2.75
CA SER A 32 -9.22 -3.95 3.83
C SER A 32 -7.84 -3.56 3.30
N THR A 33 -7.08 -2.86 4.14
CA THR A 33 -5.66 -2.55 3.92
C THR A 33 -4.83 -2.84 5.16
N SER A 34 -3.79 -3.65 5.02
CA SER A 34 -2.77 -3.87 6.04
C SER A 34 -1.47 -3.22 5.58
N HIS A 35 -0.83 -2.48 6.49
CA HIS A 35 0.48 -1.89 6.26
C HIS A 35 1.48 -2.63 7.14
N VAL A 36 2.53 -3.16 6.53
CA VAL A 36 3.50 -4.03 7.18
C VAL A 36 4.89 -3.43 6.95
N PRO A 37 5.55 -2.90 8.01
CA PRO A 37 6.95 -2.54 7.93
C PRO A 37 7.81 -3.81 7.78
N ASN A 38 8.83 -3.76 6.95
CA ASN A 38 9.80 -4.84 6.77
C ASN A 38 11.11 -4.47 7.49
N ASP A 39 11.89 -5.48 7.90
CA ASP A 39 13.15 -5.29 8.65
C ASP A 39 14.25 -4.58 7.84
N ASP A 40 14.13 -4.55 6.51
CA ASP A 40 15.07 -3.89 5.58
C ASP A 40 14.72 -2.42 5.31
N GLY A 41 13.78 -1.85 6.08
CA GLY A 41 13.31 -0.47 5.93
C GLY A 41 12.30 -0.30 4.79
N THR A 42 11.96 -1.35 4.05
CA THR A 42 10.87 -1.30 3.06
C THR A 42 9.50 -1.50 3.71
N TRP A 43 8.45 -1.22 2.95
CA TRP A 43 7.07 -1.27 3.43
C TRP A 43 6.20 -2.06 2.45
N SER A 44 5.41 -2.99 2.98
CA SER A 44 4.43 -3.75 2.21
C SER A 44 3.03 -3.26 2.54
N VAL A 45 2.22 -2.97 1.51
CA VAL A 45 0.79 -2.69 1.66
C VAL A 45 0.00 -3.82 1.02
N VAL A 46 -0.78 -4.52 1.83
CA VAL A 46 -1.69 -5.58 1.38
C VAL A 46 -3.09 -5.00 1.32
N ALA A 47 -3.68 -4.96 0.13
CA ALA A 47 -5.06 -4.53 -0.09
C ALA A 47 -5.93 -5.71 -0.54
N ILE A 48 -7.07 -5.89 0.12
CA ILE A 48 -8.05 -6.92 -0.20
C ILE A 48 -9.23 -6.27 -0.90
N TRP A 49 -9.63 -6.82 -2.03
CA TRP A 49 -10.67 -6.26 -2.89
C TRP A 49 -11.82 -7.25 -3.08
N GLU A 50 -13.02 -6.73 -3.28
CA GLU A 50 -14.20 -7.55 -3.62
C GLU A 50 -14.03 -8.26 -4.96
N SER A 51 -13.34 -7.63 -5.90
CA SER A 51 -13.06 -8.20 -7.22
C SER A 51 -11.75 -7.65 -7.80
N LYS A 52 -11.24 -8.35 -8.82
CA LYS A 52 -10.10 -7.88 -9.61
C LYS A 52 -10.38 -6.55 -10.31
N GLU A 53 -11.59 -6.34 -10.83
CA GLU A 53 -11.97 -5.10 -11.52
C GLU A 53 -11.94 -3.89 -10.59
N HIS A 54 -12.41 -4.04 -9.34
CA HIS A 54 -12.29 -2.95 -8.35
C HIS A 54 -10.82 -2.56 -8.10
N ALA A 55 -9.93 -3.57 -7.98
CA ALA A 55 -8.50 -3.32 -7.82
C ALA A 55 -7.89 -2.58 -9.02
N GLU A 56 -8.22 -3.00 -10.25
CA GLU A 56 -7.71 -2.38 -11.48
C GLU A 56 -8.16 -0.92 -11.64
N VAL A 57 -9.42 -0.62 -11.29
CA VAL A 57 -9.97 0.75 -11.35
C VAL A 57 -9.33 1.67 -10.30
N ALA A 58 -9.10 1.18 -9.09
CA ALA A 58 -8.57 1.99 -8.00
C ALA A 58 -7.04 2.16 -8.01
N THR A 59 -6.31 1.18 -8.57
CA THR A 59 -4.83 1.16 -8.58
C THR A 59 -4.20 2.46 -9.12
N PRO A 60 -4.66 3.08 -10.23
CA PRO A 60 -4.11 4.34 -10.71
C PRO A 60 -4.21 5.49 -9.71
N ALA A 61 -5.32 5.61 -8.99
CA ALA A 61 -5.51 6.67 -7.99
C ALA A 61 -4.61 6.44 -6.78
N ILE A 62 -4.48 5.19 -6.31
CA ILE A 62 -3.59 4.81 -5.22
C ILE A 62 -2.13 5.06 -5.61
N ARG A 63 -1.73 4.69 -6.84
CA ARG A 63 -0.40 4.97 -7.38
C ARG A 63 -0.08 6.46 -7.33
N LYS A 64 -1.02 7.33 -7.71
CA LYS A 64 -0.81 8.78 -7.64
C LYS A 64 -0.55 9.27 -6.21
N VAL A 65 -1.27 8.74 -5.22
CA VAL A 65 -1.01 9.05 -3.81
C VAL A 65 0.41 8.63 -3.41
N TRP A 66 0.87 7.46 -3.87
CA TRP A 66 2.24 7.02 -3.62
C TRP A 66 3.28 7.86 -4.35
N GLU A 67 3.03 8.28 -5.58
CA GLU A 67 3.90 9.17 -6.34
C GLU A 67 4.02 10.55 -5.67
N GLU A 68 2.95 11.09 -5.10
CA GLU A 68 3.00 12.33 -4.31
C GLU A 68 3.86 12.18 -3.04
N LEU A 69 3.98 10.97 -2.51
CA LEU A 69 4.81 10.64 -1.36
C LEU A 69 6.20 10.13 -1.76
N SER A 70 6.48 9.98 -3.06
CA SER A 70 7.71 9.36 -3.58
C SER A 70 8.97 10.16 -3.28
N THR A 71 8.87 11.46 -3.01
CA THR A 71 10.00 12.27 -2.53
C THR A 71 10.51 11.84 -1.17
N ARG A 72 9.71 11.07 -0.41
CA ARG A 72 10.08 10.44 0.86
C ARG A 72 10.55 8.99 0.70
N LEU A 73 10.52 8.44 -0.51
CA LEU A 73 10.87 7.05 -0.81
C LEU A 73 12.25 6.97 -1.48
N ALA A 74 13.00 5.92 -1.19
CA ALA A 74 14.28 5.64 -1.86
C ALA A 74 14.12 5.31 -3.36
N GLY A 75 12.90 5.02 -3.81
CA GLY A 75 12.56 4.73 -5.20
C GLY A 75 11.05 4.61 -5.41
N PRO A 76 10.59 4.46 -6.66
CA PRO A 76 9.17 4.25 -6.94
C PRO A 76 8.69 2.93 -6.32
N PRO A 77 7.45 2.86 -5.81
CA PRO A 77 6.90 1.62 -5.26
C PRO A 77 6.68 0.58 -6.37
N THR A 78 6.94 -0.68 -6.04
CA THR A 78 6.51 -1.81 -6.86
C THR A 78 5.05 -2.15 -6.53
N ILE A 79 4.22 -2.29 -7.56
CA ILE A 79 2.81 -2.69 -7.42
C ILE A 79 2.63 -4.04 -8.10
N GLU A 80 2.25 -5.05 -7.32
CA GLU A 80 1.93 -6.37 -7.82
C GLU A 80 0.46 -6.69 -7.54
N VAL A 81 -0.25 -7.19 -8.56
CA VAL A 81 -1.62 -7.67 -8.42
C VAL A 81 -1.57 -9.19 -8.45
N GLY A 82 -1.78 -9.82 -7.30
CA GLY A 82 -1.82 -11.26 -7.14
C GLY A 82 -3.06 -11.69 -6.37
N GLY A 83 -3.71 -12.76 -6.81
CA GLY A 83 -4.79 -13.41 -6.08
C GLY A 83 -4.45 -14.88 -5.88
N VAL A 84 -4.45 -15.35 -4.63
CA VAL A 84 -4.36 -16.78 -4.35
C VAL A 84 -5.79 -17.33 -4.27
N THR A 85 -6.16 -18.19 -5.21
CA THR A 85 -7.40 -18.98 -5.11
C THR A 85 -7.01 -20.38 -4.62
N LEU A 86 -7.28 -20.70 -3.36
CA LEU A 86 -7.23 -22.07 -2.88
C LEU A 86 -8.57 -22.72 -3.25
N ARG A 87 -8.59 -23.53 -4.31
CA ARG A 87 -9.73 -24.43 -4.56
C ARG A 87 -9.57 -25.65 -3.66
N GLU A 88 -10.35 -25.74 -2.60
CA GLU A 88 -10.59 -27.02 -1.95
C GLU A 88 -11.29 -27.92 -2.98
N GLN A 89 -10.62 -28.98 -3.42
CA GLN A 89 -11.29 -30.07 -4.11
C GLN A 89 -12.09 -30.84 -3.05
N LEU A 90 -13.40 -30.59 -2.99
CA LEU A 90 -14.37 -31.48 -2.37
C LEU A 90 -14.89 -32.48 -3.41
#